data_AF-N1UTD0-F1
#
_entry.id   AF-N1UTD0-F1
#
_cell.length_a   1.000
_cell.length_b   1.000
_cell.length_c   1.000
_cell.angle_alpha   90.00
_cell.angle_beta   90.00
_cell.angle_gamma   90.00
#
_symmetry.space_group_name_H-M   'P 1'
#
loop_
_entity.id
_entity.type
_entity.pdbx_description
1 polymer ?
#
loop_
_entity_poly.entity_id
_entity_poly.type
_entity_poly.pdbx_seq_one_letter_code
_entity_poly.pdbx_strand_id
1 'polypeptide(L)'
;ERVGILRCFRGVDYLTAMFLLSEVNDFRRFKTAGSFMSFLGLVPGEYSSGSKRKQTGITKTGSPRLRRILTEAAWQHRFPGTGSKIVAARRTGQPALVVALAEKASLRLHKKFRNLQLRGKTPQVMITAVSRELSGFLWAAMNLVA
;
A
#
# COMPACT_ATOMS: atom_id res chain seq x y z
N GLU A 1 2.23 -15.72 11.70
CA GLU A 1 2.55 -14.46 12.42
C GLU A 1 2.18 -13.25 11.55
N ARG A 2 1.59 -12.18 12.13
CA ARG A 2 1.15 -10.97 11.40
C ARG A 2 2.28 -10.26 10.65
N VAL A 3 3.48 -10.25 11.22
CA VAL A 3 4.68 -9.68 10.59
C VAL A 3 5.02 -10.42 9.29
N GLY A 4 4.99 -11.77 9.31
CA GLY A 4 5.26 -12.61 8.13
C GLY A 4 4.30 -12.34 6.96
N ILE A 5 3.02 -12.11 7.26
CA ILE A 5 1.99 -11.77 6.26
C ILE A 5 2.35 -10.46 5.54
N LEU A 6 2.67 -9.41 6.30
CA LEU A 6 3.04 -8.11 5.72
C LEU A 6 4.35 -8.18 4.92
N ARG A 7 5.32 -8.99 5.38
CA ARG A 7 6.63 -9.16 4.70
C ARG A 7 6.54 -9.89 3.35
N CYS A 8 5.39 -10.49 3.02
CA CYS A 8 5.15 -11.04 1.67
C CYS A 8 5.11 -9.94 0.59
N PHE A 9 4.77 -8.71 0.99
CA PHE A 9 4.67 -7.56 0.10
C PHE A 9 6.03 -6.93 -0.12
N ARG A 10 6.38 -6.73 -1.39
CA ARG A 10 7.63 -6.07 -1.77
C ARG A 10 7.67 -4.65 -1.19
N GLY A 11 8.82 -4.26 -0.63
CA GLY A 11 8.99 -2.98 0.06
C GLY A 11 8.57 -2.97 1.52
N VAL A 12 7.98 -4.06 2.02
CA VAL A 12 7.69 -4.25 3.44
C VAL A 12 8.65 -5.29 4.00
N ASP A 13 9.49 -4.89 4.95
CA ASP A 13 10.30 -5.81 5.76
C ASP A 13 9.98 -5.64 7.24
N TYR A 14 10.74 -6.33 8.11
CA TYR A 14 10.48 -6.43 9.55
C TYR A 14 10.16 -5.08 10.23
N LEU A 15 11.03 -4.07 10.09
CA LEU A 15 10.82 -2.76 10.72
C LEU A 15 9.57 -2.05 10.20
N THR A 16 9.33 -2.10 8.89
CA THR A 16 8.13 -1.51 8.27
C THR A 16 6.87 -2.21 8.75
N ALA A 17 6.89 -3.55 8.80
CA ALA A 17 5.77 -4.36 9.27
C ALA A 17 5.47 -4.10 10.75
N MET A 18 6.51 -4.10 11.60
CA MET A 18 6.37 -3.80 13.02
C MET A 18 5.81 -2.40 13.25
N PHE A 19 6.33 -1.40 12.54
CA PHE A 19 5.83 -0.02 12.63
C PHE A 19 4.36 0.10 12.21
N LEU A 20 3.97 -0.59 11.12
CA LEU A 20 2.58 -0.62 10.66
C LEU A 20 1.68 -1.26 11.72
N LEU A 21 2.09 -2.40 12.28
CA LEU A 21 1.33 -3.09 13.30
C LEU A 21 1.22 -2.26 14.59
N SER A 22 2.27 -1.56 15.01
CA SER A 22 2.24 -0.75 16.23
C SER A 22 1.34 0.48 16.12
N GLU A 23 1.35 1.17 14.97
CA GLU A 23 0.58 2.41 14.79
C GLU A 23 -0.87 2.15 14.34
N VAL A 24 -1.10 1.08 13.58
CA VAL A 24 -2.46 0.73 13.13
C VAL A 24 -3.19 -0.13 14.16
N ASN A 25 -2.46 -1.01 14.86
CA ASN A 25 -2.95 -1.99 15.83
C ASN A 25 -3.91 -3.03 15.23
N ASP A 26 -5.20 -2.69 15.08
CA ASP A 26 -6.20 -3.60 14.52
C ASP A 26 -6.67 -3.11 13.13
N PHE A 27 -6.36 -3.89 12.10
CA PHE A 27 -6.79 -3.61 10.72
C PHE A 27 -8.29 -3.85 10.49
N ARG A 28 -8.95 -4.64 11.36
CA ARG A 28 -10.39 -4.93 11.29
C ARG A 28 -11.25 -3.73 11.66
N ARG A 29 -10.69 -2.72 12.34
CA ARG A 29 -11.39 -1.47 12.65
C ARG A 29 -11.84 -0.72 11.39
N PHE A 30 -11.21 -1.02 10.24
CA PHE A 30 -11.56 -0.43 8.96
C PHE A 30 -12.44 -1.40 8.17
N LYS A 31 -13.73 -1.06 8.00
CA LYS A 31 -14.70 -1.88 7.23
C LYS A 31 -14.30 -2.08 5.76
N THR A 32 -13.55 -1.14 5.19
CA THR A 32 -13.14 -1.17 3.78
C THR A 32 -11.70 -0.71 3.63
N ALA A 33 -11.03 -1.17 2.56
CA ALA A 33 -9.71 -0.68 2.17
C ALA A 33 -9.70 0.86 2.01
N GLY A 34 -10.78 1.44 1.51
CA GLY A 34 -10.91 2.90 1.34
C GLY A 34 -10.85 3.65 2.66
N SER A 35 -11.49 3.12 3.72
CA SER A 35 -11.42 3.68 5.06
C SER A 35 -9.98 3.64 5.61
N PHE A 36 -9.26 2.54 5.39
CA PHE A 36 -7.84 2.44 5.77
C PHE A 36 -6.96 3.44 5.00
N MET A 37 -7.14 3.56 3.68
CA MET A 37 -6.43 4.54 2.86
C MET A 37 -6.70 5.99 3.32
N SER A 38 -7.92 6.28 3.77
CA SER A 38 -8.33 7.59 4.28
C SER A 38 -7.67 7.91 5.63
N PHE A 39 -7.62 6.92 6.53
CA PHE A 39 -6.91 7.04 7.81
C PHE A 39 -5.42 7.37 7.64
N LEU A 40 -4.78 6.84 6.60
CA LEU A 40 -3.38 7.13 6.26
C LEU A 40 -3.17 8.50 5.58
N GLY A 41 -4.26 9.16 5.19
CA GLY A 41 -4.23 10.43 4.47
C GLY A 41 -3.69 10.32 3.05
N LEU A 42 -3.87 9.16 2.42
CA LEU A 42 -3.42 8.86 1.05
C LEU A 42 -4.54 9.02 0.00
N VAL A 43 -5.75 9.38 0.42
CA VAL A 43 -6.88 9.65 -0.47
C VAL A 43 -6.89 11.11 -0.93
N PRO A 44 -7.37 11.41 -2.15
CA PRO A 44 -7.59 12.79 -2.57
C PRO A 44 -8.54 13.51 -1.62
N GLY A 45 -8.22 14.75 -1.28
CA GLY A 45 -9.17 15.67 -0.67
C GLY A 45 -10.25 16.07 -1.66
N GLU A 46 -11.39 16.51 -1.14
CA GLU A 46 -12.54 16.88 -1.94
C GLU A 46 -13.15 18.17 -1.40
N TYR A 47 -13.31 19.16 -2.28
CA TYR A 47 -14.12 20.35 -2.06
C TYR A 47 -15.30 20.28 -3.03
N SER A 48 -16.48 19.98 -2.49
CA SER A 48 -17.70 19.84 -3.28
C SER A 48 -18.79 20.75 -2.70
N SER A 49 -19.52 21.45 -3.56
CA SER A 49 -20.68 22.26 -3.19
C SER A 49 -21.75 22.16 -4.28
N GLY A 50 -22.98 21.83 -3.89
CA GLY A 50 -24.06 21.57 -4.84
C GLY A 50 -23.67 20.52 -5.88
N SER A 51 -23.75 20.86 -7.16
CA SER A 51 -23.37 20.00 -8.30
C SER A 51 -21.88 20.05 -8.66
N LYS A 52 -21.08 20.91 -8.02
CA LYS A 52 -19.64 21.05 -8.31
C LYS A 52 -18.83 20.12 -7.43
N ARG A 53 -17.95 19.33 -8.07
CA ARG A 53 -17.02 18.43 -7.40
C ARG A 53 -15.58 18.75 -7.81
N LYS A 54 -14.72 19.09 -6.84
CA LYS A 54 -13.29 19.36 -7.07
C LYS A 54 -12.43 18.47 -6.18
N GLN A 55 -11.67 17.57 -6.80
CA GLN A 55 -10.66 16.79 -6.11
C GLN A 55 -9.35 17.56 -6.02
N THR A 56 -8.68 17.49 -4.87
CA THR A 56 -7.39 18.15 -4.61
C THR A 56 -6.29 17.12 -4.39
N GLY A 57 -5.13 17.55 -3.87
CA GLY A 57 -4.07 16.64 -3.44
C GLY A 57 -4.53 15.69 -2.33
N ILE A 58 -3.63 14.83 -1.86
CA ILE A 58 -3.97 13.94 -0.76
C ILE A 58 -4.39 14.73 0.49
N THR A 59 -5.30 14.18 1.29
CA THR A 59 -5.82 14.83 2.50
C THR A 59 -4.73 15.10 3.54
N LYS A 60 -3.65 14.30 3.53
CA LYS A 60 -2.57 14.34 4.54
C LYS A 60 -3.06 14.17 5.98
N THR A 61 -4.27 13.65 6.16
CA THR A 61 -4.84 13.31 7.47
C THR A 61 -4.10 12.13 8.09
N GLY A 62 -4.06 12.05 9.42
CA GLY A 62 -3.38 10.98 10.14
C GLY A 62 -1.85 11.08 10.15
N SER A 63 -1.19 9.98 10.56
CA SER A 63 0.24 9.94 10.90
C SER A 63 1.14 10.22 9.69
N PRO A 64 1.96 11.29 9.70
CA PRO A 64 2.97 11.52 8.66
C PRO A 64 4.01 10.40 8.58
N ARG A 65 4.28 9.72 9.71
CA ARG A 65 5.24 8.62 9.81
C ARG A 65 4.75 7.40 9.03
N LEU A 66 3.49 6.99 9.22
CA LEU A 66 2.86 5.92 8.44
C LEU A 66 2.90 6.21 6.95
N ARG A 67 2.58 7.46 6.57
CA ARG A 67 2.57 7.89 5.17
C ARG A 67 3.96 7.85 4.56
N ARG A 68 4.98 8.31 5.28
CA ARG A 68 6.39 8.24 4.85
C ARG A 68 6.80 6.79 4.63
N ILE A 69 6.61 5.92 5.61
CA ILE A 69 7.03 4.51 5.52
C ILE A 69 6.35 3.77 4.37
N LEU A 70 5.05 4.01 4.14
CA LEU A 70 4.34 3.41 3.00
C LEU A 70 4.82 3.97 1.66
N THR A 71 5.18 5.26 1.61
CA THR A 71 5.77 5.88 0.41
C THR A 71 7.14 5.29 0.10
N GLU A 72 7.97 5.07 1.12
CA GLU A 72 9.27 4.39 0.97
C GLU A 72 9.11 2.94 0.48
N ALA A 73 8.18 2.19 1.08
CA ALA A 73 7.87 0.83 0.64
C ALA A 73 7.39 0.79 -0.83
N ALA A 74 6.56 1.74 -1.21
CA ALA A 74 6.01 1.84 -2.56
C ALA A 74 7.09 2.01 -3.64
N TRP A 75 8.26 2.58 -3.31
CA TRP A 75 9.32 2.84 -4.29
C TRP A 75 9.88 1.57 -4.90
N GLN A 76 9.82 0.46 -4.16
CA GLN A 76 10.24 -0.84 -4.67
C GLN A 76 9.40 -1.29 -5.88
N HIS A 77 8.20 -0.74 -6.07
CA HIS A 77 7.34 -1.07 -7.22
C HIS A 77 7.73 -0.38 -8.52
N ARG A 78 8.72 0.53 -8.52
CA ARG A 78 9.29 1.09 -9.76
C ARG A 78 10.01 0.03 -10.59
N PHE A 79 10.55 -1.00 -9.94
CA PHE A 79 11.28 -2.07 -10.59
C PHE A 79 10.33 -3.20 -11.03
N PRO A 80 10.55 -3.81 -12.20
CA PRO A 80 9.79 -4.98 -12.62
C PRO A 80 10.07 -6.19 -11.70
N GLY A 81 9.16 -7.16 -11.70
CA GLY A 81 9.38 -8.49 -11.11
C GLY A 81 8.67 -8.79 -9.79
N THR A 82 8.27 -10.05 -9.63
CA THR A 82 7.65 -10.66 -8.46
C THR A 82 8.61 -11.56 -7.65
N GLY A 83 9.78 -11.88 -8.19
CA GLY A 83 10.60 -13.04 -7.79
C GLY A 83 12.01 -12.73 -7.28
N SER A 84 12.21 -11.63 -6.53
CA SER A 84 13.48 -11.47 -5.80
C SER A 84 13.66 -12.64 -4.83
N LYS A 85 14.85 -13.26 -4.79
CA LYS A 85 15.17 -14.37 -3.87
C LYS A 85 14.82 -14.04 -2.42
N ILE A 86 15.04 -12.78 -2.02
CA ILE A 86 14.71 -12.27 -0.68
C ILE A 86 13.20 -12.30 -0.44
N VAL A 87 12.40 -11.86 -1.41
CA VAL A 87 10.93 -11.84 -1.28
C VAL A 87 10.36 -13.26 -1.31
N ALA A 88 10.93 -14.15 -2.13
CA ALA A 88 10.55 -15.57 -2.16
C ALA A 88 10.83 -16.25 -0.81
N ALA A 89 12.00 -15.99 -0.21
CA ALA A 89 12.32 -16.50 1.13
C ALA A 89 11.30 -16.03 2.18
N ARG A 90 10.88 -14.76 2.15
CA ARG A 90 9.86 -14.21 3.07
C ARG A 90 8.47 -14.84 2.92
N ARG A 91 8.16 -15.40 1.74
CA ARG A 91 6.87 -16.07 1.45
C ARG A 91 6.86 -17.53 1.87
N THR A 92 8.03 -18.11 2.18
CA THR A 92 8.13 -19.51 2.59
C THR A 92 7.36 -19.72 3.90
N GLY A 93 6.48 -20.72 3.93
CA GLY A 93 5.63 -21.01 5.09
C GLY A 93 4.47 -20.04 5.33
N GLN A 94 4.21 -19.08 4.42
CA GLN A 94 3.07 -18.17 4.52
C GLN A 94 1.82 -18.74 3.81
N PRO A 95 0.60 -18.35 4.21
CA PRO A 95 -0.61 -18.84 3.57
C PRO A 95 -0.64 -18.54 2.07
N ALA A 96 -1.03 -19.53 1.25
CA ALA A 96 -1.03 -19.42 -0.21
C ALA A 96 -1.87 -18.23 -0.73
N LEU A 97 -3.00 -17.93 -0.07
CA LEU A 97 -3.84 -16.77 -0.40
C LEU A 97 -3.12 -15.44 -0.21
N VAL A 98 -2.31 -15.30 0.85
CA VAL A 98 -1.52 -14.08 1.11
C VAL A 98 -0.43 -13.94 0.07
N VAL A 99 0.24 -15.03 -0.28
CA VAL A 99 1.30 -15.05 -1.29
C VAL A 99 0.75 -14.63 -2.65
N ALA A 100 -0.37 -15.24 -3.08
CA ALA A 100 -1.05 -14.89 -4.32
C ALA A 100 -1.49 -13.41 -4.35
N LEU A 101 -2.00 -12.89 -3.22
CA LEU A 101 -2.37 -11.49 -3.10
C LEU A 101 -1.14 -10.56 -3.24
N ALA A 102 -0.01 -10.91 -2.63
CA ALA A 102 1.22 -10.13 -2.70
C ALA A 102 1.85 -10.11 -4.10
N GLU A 103 1.73 -11.21 -4.85
CA GLU A 103 2.13 -11.29 -6.25
C GLU A 103 1.24 -10.43 -7.15
N LYS A 104 -0.07 -10.56 -6.98
CA LYS A 104 -1.06 -9.69 -7.64
C LYS A 104 -0.80 -8.22 -7.36
N ALA A 105 -0.50 -7.87 -6.11
CA ALA A 105 -0.14 -6.52 -5.71
C ALA A 105 1.12 -6.05 -6.45
N SER A 106 2.18 -6.86 -6.46
CA SER A 106 3.46 -6.50 -7.09
C SER A 106 3.31 -6.18 -8.58
N LEU A 107 2.59 -7.03 -9.33
CA LEU A 107 2.32 -6.83 -10.76
C LEU A 107 1.46 -5.58 -11.00
N ARG A 108 0.37 -5.42 -10.24
CA ARG A 108 -0.56 -4.30 -10.41
C ARG A 108 0.08 -2.96 -10.08
N LEU A 109 0.84 -2.90 -8.99
CA LEU A 109 1.52 -1.69 -8.54
C LEU A 109 2.63 -1.27 -9.51
N HIS A 110 3.40 -2.23 -10.05
CA HIS A 110 4.38 -1.94 -11.10
C HIS A 110 3.72 -1.43 -12.38
N LYS A 111 2.63 -2.09 -12.83
CA LYS A 111 1.84 -1.63 -13.98
C LYS A 111 1.31 -0.22 -13.78
N LYS A 112 0.80 0.11 -12.58
CA LYS A 112 0.35 1.46 -12.24
C LYS A 112 1.49 2.47 -12.32
N PHE A 113 2.64 2.18 -11.73
CA PHE A 113 3.82 3.06 -11.79
C PHE A 113 4.19 3.34 -13.24
N ARG A 114 4.36 2.28 -14.05
CA ARG A 114 4.72 2.39 -15.47
C ARG A 114 3.71 3.19 -16.27
N ASN A 115 2.42 2.94 -16.07
CA ASN A 115 1.36 3.68 -16.77
C ASN A 115 1.39 5.18 -16.45
N LEU A 116 1.66 5.56 -15.20
CA LEU A 116 1.76 6.97 -14.83
C LEU A 116 3.06 7.60 -15.35
N GLN A 117 4.16 6.84 -15.40
CA GLN A 117 5.43 7.26 -15.97
C GLN A 117 5.29 7.55 -17.47
N LEU A 118 4.64 6.65 -18.21
CA LEU A 118 4.36 6.83 -19.65
C LEU A 118 3.46 8.05 -19.92
N ARG A 119 2.64 8.45 -18.95
CA ARG A 119 1.80 9.67 -19.00
C ARG A 119 2.54 10.93 -18.55
N GLY A 120 3.86 10.87 -18.34
CA GLY A 120 4.68 12.01 -17.92
C GLY A 120 4.33 12.56 -16.54
N LYS A 121 3.73 11.75 -15.64
CA LYS A 121 3.40 12.22 -14.29
C LYS A 121 4.66 12.37 -13.44
N THR A 122 4.65 13.35 -12.54
CA THR A 122 5.77 13.59 -11.63
C THR A 122 5.97 12.40 -10.69
N PRO A 123 7.22 12.13 -10.24
CA PRO A 123 7.49 11.00 -9.34
C PRO A 123 6.65 11.03 -8.06
N GLN A 124 6.34 12.21 -7.53
CA GLN A 124 5.49 12.39 -6.34
C GLN A 124 4.06 11.90 -6.58
N VAL A 125 3.47 12.20 -7.74
CA VAL A 125 2.12 11.73 -8.10
C VAL A 125 2.14 10.21 -8.29
N MET A 126 3.16 9.69 -8.97
CA MET A 126 3.31 8.25 -9.21
C MET A 126 3.40 7.47 -7.90
N ILE A 127 4.34 7.86 -7.03
CA ILE A 127 4.60 7.13 -5.79
C ILE A 127 3.43 7.22 -4.82
N THR A 128 2.76 8.36 -4.74
CA THR A 128 1.56 8.54 -3.91
C THR A 128 0.44 7.60 -4.37
N ALA A 129 0.22 7.49 -5.68
CA ALA A 129 -0.81 6.61 -6.23
C ALA A 129 -0.51 5.11 -6.00
N VAL A 130 0.76 4.73 -6.06
CA VAL A 130 1.22 3.36 -5.75
C VAL A 130 1.12 3.08 -4.25
N SER A 131 1.56 4.01 -3.39
CA SER A 131 1.48 3.91 -1.93
C SER A 131 0.04 3.75 -1.44
N ARG A 132 -0.90 4.55 -1.99
CA ARG A 132 -2.33 4.40 -1.72
C ARG A 132 -2.82 3.00 -2.03
N GLU A 133 -2.51 2.47 -3.21
CA GLU A 133 -2.98 1.14 -3.61
C GLU A 133 -2.29 0.01 -2.83
N LEU A 134 -1.00 0.16 -2.51
CA LEU A 134 -0.27 -0.76 -1.63
C LEU A 134 -0.97 -0.87 -0.28
N SER A 135 -1.37 0.25 0.34
CA SER A 135 -2.07 0.22 1.62
C SER A 135 -3.39 -0.57 1.55
N GLY A 136 -4.12 -0.51 0.43
CA GLY A 136 -5.32 -1.30 0.22
C GLY A 136 -5.05 -2.81 0.17
N PHE A 137 -3.93 -3.20 -0.45
CA PHE A 137 -3.48 -4.60 -0.46
C PHE A 137 -3.04 -5.10 0.91
N LEU A 138 -2.32 -4.27 1.69
CA LEU A 138 -1.94 -4.61 3.05
C LEU A 138 -3.16 -4.80 3.95
N TRP A 139 -4.16 -3.91 3.84
CA TRP A 139 -5.43 -4.07 4.54
C TRP A 139 -6.13 -5.39 4.16
N ALA A 140 -6.20 -5.72 2.87
CA ALA A 140 -6.83 -6.96 2.43
C ALA A 140 -6.09 -8.19 2.99
N ALA A 141 -4.76 -8.21 2.96
CA ALA A 141 -3.96 -9.31 3.51
C ALA A 141 -4.20 -9.51 5.01
N MET A 142 -4.27 -8.41 5.77
CA MET A 142 -4.49 -8.45 7.21
C MET A 142 -5.89 -8.92 7.60
N ASN A 143 -6.89 -8.77 6.71
CA ASN A 143 -8.26 -9.24 6.94
C ASN A 143 -8.53 -10.63 6.33
N LEU A 144 -7.64 -11.17 5.49
CA LEU A 144 -7.76 -12.55 4.97
C LEU A 144 -7.33 -13.62 5.98
N VAL A 145 -6.56 -13.25 6.99
CA VAL A 145 -5.95 -14.16 7.97
C VAL A 145 -6.41 -13.86 9.40
N ALA A 146 -7.34 -12.91 9.56
CA ALA A 146 -7.94 -12.54 10.84
C ALA A 146 -9.26 -13.26 11.05
#